data_AF-A0A183HIQ6-F1
#
_entry.id   AF-A0A183HIQ6-F1
#
_cell.length_a   1.000
_cell.length_b   1.000
_cell.length_c   1.000
_cell.angle_alpha   90.00
_cell.angle_beta   90.00
_cell.angle_gamma   90.00
#
_symmetry.space_group_name_H-M   'P 1'
#
loop_
_entity.id
_entity.type
_entity.pdbx_description
1 polymer ?
#
loop_
_entity_poly.entity_id
_entity_poly.type
_entity_poly.pdbx_seq_one_letter_code
_entity_poly.pdbx_strand_id
1 'polypeptide(L)'
;MSFYKEVENASELNDQVPALESYLPNSIIYITLYCLAVPPNILLAYMGLKRGLISARVKYPTLGMTIANLYGLFGYLLLNSVYLIMLFGNIKLSLFICSFLRTVVYNTTYVIYFLFPVLAIDQWLLVCHNCDLSIRTLTMVILTCFAIPMLVAIYDLCLQNVVLYDFIFAYIRMSPYTNVVSYFQ
;
A
#
# COMPACT_ATOMS: atom_id res chain seq x y z
N MET A 1 33.42 1.05 17.85
CA MET A 1 31.96 1.09 18.06
C MET A 1 31.30 1.22 16.70
N SER A 2 30.89 0.10 16.08
CA SER A 2 30.03 0.14 14.91
C SER A 2 28.60 0.41 15.39
N PHE A 3 27.97 1.47 14.86
CA PHE A 3 26.59 1.87 15.18
C PHE A 3 25.53 0.89 14.65
N TYR A 4 25.95 -0.18 13.98
CA TYR A 4 25.10 -1.25 13.51
C TYR A 4 25.43 -2.50 14.32
N LYS A 5 24.50 -2.89 15.19
CA LYS A 5 24.48 -4.24 15.77
C LYS A 5 24.10 -5.17 14.62
N GLU A 6 24.97 -6.09 14.24
CA GLU A 6 24.56 -7.21 13.38
C GLU A 6 23.42 -7.92 14.11
N VAL A 7 22.20 -7.78 13.58
CA VAL A 7 21.07 -8.56 14.06
C VAL A 7 21.27 -9.93 13.44
N GLU A 8 21.74 -10.87 14.25
CA GLU A 8 21.73 -12.28 13.87
C GLU A 8 20.31 -12.63 13.44
N ASN A 9 20.13 -13.10 12.20
CA ASN A 9 18.84 -13.60 11.74
C ASN A 9 18.49 -14.78 12.65
N ALA A 10 17.60 -14.57 13.62
CA ALA A 10 17.16 -15.59 14.56
C ALA A 10 16.31 -16.69 13.89
N SER A 11 15.96 -16.50 12.61
CA SER A 11 14.99 -17.32 11.88
C SER A 11 15.42 -17.56 10.42
N GLU A 12 15.27 -18.79 9.94
CA GLU A 12 15.51 -19.15 8.54
C GLU A 12 14.36 -18.67 7.64
N LEU A 13 14.62 -18.58 6.32
CA LEU A 13 13.63 -18.13 5.33
C LEU A 13 12.38 -19.02 5.27
N ASN A 14 12.54 -20.29 5.66
CA ASN A 14 11.51 -21.31 5.70
C ASN A 14 10.76 -21.37 7.04
N ASP A 15 11.12 -20.52 8.00
CA ASP A 15 10.46 -20.53 9.29
C ASP A 15 8.98 -20.19 9.15
N GLN A 16 8.19 -20.91 9.94
CA GLN A 16 6.75 -20.85 9.90
C GLN A 16 6.24 -19.82 10.91
N VAL A 17 5.52 -18.83 10.39
CA VAL A 17 4.97 -17.72 11.15
C VAL A 17 3.47 -17.96 11.40
N PRO A 18 3.03 -18.02 12.67
CA PRO A 18 1.62 -18.07 13.00
C PRO A 18 0.95 -16.69 12.91
N ALA A 19 -0.35 -16.68 12.63
CA ALA A 19 -1.20 -15.50 12.74
C ALA A 19 -1.49 -15.16 14.21
N LEU A 20 -1.56 -13.86 14.55
CA LEU A 20 -1.92 -13.42 15.90
C LEU A 20 -3.44 -13.51 16.10
N GLU A 21 -3.91 -14.37 17.00
CA GLU A 21 -5.35 -14.50 17.32
C GLU A 21 -5.97 -13.20 17.85
N SER A 22 -5.20 -12.39 18.56
CA SER A 22 -5.65 -11.11 19.12
C SER A 22 -6.06 -10.09 18.06
N TYR A 23 -5.63 -10.25 16.80
CA TYR A 23 -5.97 -9.34 15.71
C TYR A 23 -7.32 -9.63 15.03
N LEU A 24 -7.96 -10.76 15.34
CA LEU A 24 -9.23 -11.18 14.73
C LEU A 24 -10.32 -10.10 14.72
N PRO A 25 -10.64 -9.43 15.85
CA PRO A 25 -11.70 -8.41 15.85
C PRO A 25 -11.37 -7.25 14.90
N ASN A 26 -10.10 -6.82 14.85
CA ASN A 26 -9.66 -5.76 13.94
C ASN A 26 -9.78 -6.20 12.48
N SER A 27 -9.36 -7.42 12.15
CA SER A 27 -9.47 -7.93 10.78
C SER A 27 -10.91 -7.97 10.26
N ILE A 28 -11.87 -8.34 11.11
CA ILE A 28 -13.31 -8.37 10.73
C ILE A 28 -13.83 -6.95 10.47
N ILE A 29 -13.49 -6.00 11.37
CA ILE A 29 -13.87 -4.60 11.21
C ILE A 29 -13.28 -4.05 9.92
N TYR A 30 -11.99 -4.27 9.66
CA TYR A 30 -11.31 -3.78 8.47
C TYR A 30 -11.91 -4.34 7.19
N ILE A 31 -12.13 -5.65 7.09
CA ILE A 31 -12.76 -6.24 5.90
C ILE A 31 -14.13 -5.62 5.65
N THR A 32 -14.94 -5.44 6.70
CA THR A 32 -16.27 -4.83 6.56
C THR A 32 -16.17 -3.41 6.01
N LEU A 33 -15.29 -2.57 6.59
CA LEU A 33 -15.09 -1.20 6.14
C LEU A 33 -14.56 -1.14 4.70
N TYR A 34 -13.58 -1.98 4.35
CA TYR A 34 -13.04 -2.02 3.00
C TYR A 34 -14.06 -2.54 1.98
N CYS A 35 -14.85 -3.54 2.32
CA CYS A 35 -15.95 -4.00 1.46
C CYS A 35 -16.99 -2.89 1.21
N LEU A 36 -17.32 -2.07 2.21
CA LEU A 36 -18.21 -0.92 2.03
C LEU A 36 -17.60 0.18 1.16
N ALA A 37 -16.27 0.30 1.12
CA ALA A 37 -15.57 1.26 0.28
C ALA A 37 -15.40 0.80 -1.19
N VAL A 38 -15.59 -0.49 -1.52
CA VAL A 38 -15.48 -1.00 -2.90
C VAL A 38 -16.54 -0.39 -3.83
N PRO A 39 -17.86 -0.48 -3.56
CA PRO A 39 -18.89 0.00 -4.48
C PRO A 39 -18.74 1.47 -4.90
N PRO A 40 -18.53 2.45 -3.99
CA PRO A 40 -18.41 3.85 -4.41
C PRO A 40 -17.16 4.09 -5.26
N ASN A 41 -16.03 3.42 -4.96
CA ASN A 41 -14.81 3.58 -5.77
C ASN A 41 -14.96 2.95 -7.17
N ILE A 42 -15.62 1.80 -7.30
CA ILE A 42 -15.93 1.20 -8.60
C ILE A 42 -16.84 2.12 -9.42
N LEU A 43 -17.89 2.69 -8.80
CA LEU A 43 -18.80 3.61 -9.46
C LEU A 43 -18.07 4.86 -9.98
N LEU A 44 -17.20 5.46 -9.15
CA LEU A 44 -16.38 6.61 -9.54
C LEU A 44 -15.42 6.27 -10.68
N ALA A 45 -14.79 5.09 -10.64
CA ALA A 45 -13.92 4.63 -11.72
C ALA A 45 -14.71 4.46 -13.03
N TYR A 46 -15.90 3.87 -12.96
CA TYR A 46 -16.79 3.71 -14.11
C TYR A 46 -17.20 5.07 -14.71
N MET A 47 -17.65 6.01 -13.87
CA MET A 47 -18.01 7.37 -14.30
C MET A 47 -16.80 8.12 -14.91
N GLY A 48 -15.61 7.91 -14.34
CA GLY A 48 -14.35 8.48 -14.83
C GLY A 48 -13.84 7.83 -16.12
N LEU A 49 -14.21 6.59 -16.45
CA LEU A 49 -13.79 5.94 -17.70
C LEU A 49 -14.80 6.11 -18.83
N LYS A 50 -16.10 6.13 -18.51
CA LYS A 50 -17.15 6.25 -19.54
C LYS A 50 -17.11 7.63 -20.20
N ARG A 51 -17.09 7.62 -21.54
CA ARG A 51 -17.15 8.84 -22.35
C ARG A 51 -18.52 9.51 -22.18
N GLY A 52 -18.56 10.83 -22.02
CA GLY A 52 -19.79 11.61 -21.93
C GLY A 52 -20.45 11.73 -20.55
N LEU A 53 -20.06 10.93 -19.54
CA LEU A 53 -20.61 11.08 -18.18
C LEU A 53 -20.02 12.26 -17.40
N ILE A 54 -18.69 12.42 -17.50
CA ILE A 54 -17.96 13.55 -16.92
C ILE A 54 -17.15 14.19 -18.04
N SER A 55 -17.40 15.49 -18.26
CA SER A 55 -16.72 16.34 -19.26
C SER A 55 -15.67 17.25 -18.63
N ALA A 56 -15.69 17.44 -17.30
CA ALA A 56 -14.76 18.31 -16.60
C ALA A 56 -13.32 17.78 -16.64
N ARG A 57 -12.33 18.68 -16.79
CA ARG A 57 -10.88 18.37 -16.75
C ARG A 57 -10.47 17.64 -15.47
N VAL A 58 -11.11 17.97 -14.34
CA VAL A 58 -10.91 17.36 -13.01
C VAL A 58 -11.12 15.84 -13.02
N LYS A 59 -11.78 15.30 -14.05
CA LYS A 59 -11.96 13.85 -14.28
C LYS A 59 -10.67 13.04 -14.22
N TYR A 60 -9.61 13.47 -14.89
CA TYR A 60 -8.35 12.71 -14.97
C TYR A 60 -7.62 12.59 -13.63
N PRO A 61 -7.41 13.69 -12.87
CA PRO A 61 -6.85 13.60 -11.54
C PRO A 61 -7.71 12.76 -10.60
N THR A 62 -9.04 12.96 -10.61
CA THR A 62 -9.98 12.18 -9.78
C THR A 62 -9.96 10.70 -10.13
N LEU A 63 -9.88 10.35 -11.41
CA LEU A 63 -9.75 8.96 -11.86
C LEU A 63 -8.43 8.34 -11.38
N GLY A 64 -7.32 9.09 -11.46
CA GLY A 64 -6.03 8.66 -10.91
C GLY A 64 -6.11 8.30 -9.43
N MET A 65 -6.73 9.16 -8.61
CA MET A 65 -6.96 8.86 -7.19
C MET A 65 -7.87 7.67 -6.97
N THR A 66 -8.95 7.58 -7.74
CA THR A 66 -9.91 6.48 -7.60
C THR A 66 -9.23 5.14 -7.87
N ILE A 67 -8.39 5.08 -8.90
CA ILE A 67 -7.58 3.90 -9.21
C ILE A 67 -6.57 3.62 -8.08
N ALA A 68 -5.89 4.64 -7.56
CA ALA A 68 -4.96 4.48 -6.43
C ALA A 68 -5.67 3.96 -5.16
N ASN A 69 -6.87 4.45 -4.87
CA ASN A 69 -7.70 3.99 -3.76
C ASN A 69 -8.13 2.53 -3.95
N LEU A 70 -8.60 2.16 -5.14
CA LEU A 70 -8.92 0.76 -5.46
C LEU A 70 -7.70 -0.15 -5.32
N TYR A 71 -6.52 0.33 -5.73
CA TYR A 71 -5.27 -0.40 -5.64
C TYR A 71 -4.84 -0.63 -4.18
N GLY A 72 -4.88 0.40 -3.33
CA GLY A 72 -4.62 0.26 -1.89
C GLY A 72 -5.65 -0.62 -1.17
N LEU A 73 -6.92 -0.47 -1.52
CA LEU A 73 -8.01 -1.26 -0.95
C LEU A 73 -7.88 -2.74 -1.31
N PHE A 74 -7.45 -3.07 -2.53
CA PHE A 74 -7.13 -4.43 -2.93
C PHE A 74 -6.01 -5.01 -2.04
N GLY A 75 -4.94 -4.25 -1.78
CA GLY A 75 -3.86 -4.68 -0.88
C GLY A 75 -4.35 -5.00 0.52
N TYR A 76 -5.18 -4.13 1.12
CA TYR A 76 -5.75 -4.37 2.44
C TYR A 76 -6.70 -5.57 2.49
N LEU A 77 -7.58 -5.73 1.49
CA LEU A 77 -8.49 -6.86 1.41
C LEU A 77 -7.71 -8.18 1.26
N LEU A 78 -6.66 -8.19 0.43
CA LEU A 78 -5.80 -9.36 0.24
C LEU A 78 -5.15 -9.79 1.56
N LEU A 79 -4.51 -8.85 2.27
CA LEU A 79 -3.83 -9.15 3.54
C LEU A 79 -4.78 -9.66 4.62
N ASN A 80 -5.91 -8.98 4.84
CA ASN A 80 -6.87 -9.42 5.86
C ASN A 80 -7.54 -10.75 5.46
N SER A 81 -7.78 -10.99 4.17
CA SER A 81 -8.35 -12.27 3.71
C SER A 81 -7.37 -13.42 3.93
N VAL A 82 -6.09 -13.24 3.58
CA VAL A 82 -5.04 -14.24 3.84
C VAL A 82 -4.89 -14.48 5.34
N TYR A 83 -4.90 -13.44 6.16
CA TYR A 83 -4.87 -13.56 7.62
C TYR A 83 -6.03 -14.40 8.17
N LEU A 84 -7.28 -14.14 7.75
CA LEU A 84 -8.43 -14.93 8.20
C LEU A 84 -8.34 -16.40 7.76
N ILE A 85 -7.89 -16.67 6.53
CA ILE A 85 -7.68 -18.03 6.04
C ILE A 85 -6.62 -18.74 6.88
N MET A 86 -5.52 -18.07 7.22
CA MET A 86 -4.49 -18.63 8.09
C MET A 86 -5.02 -18.92 9.49
N LEU A 87 -5.78 -17.99 10.07
CA LEU A 87 -6.28 -18.11 11.42
C LEU A 87 -7.30 -19.25 11.55
N PHE A 88 -8.31 -19.28 10.68
CA PHE A 88 -9.35 -20.31 10.71
C PHE A 88 -8.86 -21.67 10.21
N GLY A 89 -7.91 -21.68 9.27
CA GLY A 89 -7.29 -22.90 8.77
C GLY A 89 -6.15 -23.44 9.64
N ASN A 90 -5.75 -22.70 10.68
CA ASN A 90 -4.56 -22.96 11.49
C ASN A 90 -3.30 -23.21 10.63
N ILE A 91 -3.18 -22.43 9.54
CA ILE A 91 -2.10 -22.54 8.55
C ILE A 91 -0.98 -21.58 8.96
N LYS A 92 0.24 -22.09 9.06
CA LYS A 92 1.43 -21.26 9.22
C LYS A 92 2.02 -20.94 7.85
N LEU A 93 2.28 -19.67 7.57
CA LEU A 93 2.93 -19.26 6.34
C LEU A 93 4.44 -19.17 6.55
N SER A 94 5.20 -19.33 5.46
CA SER A 94 6.62 -19.03 5.53
C SER A 94 6.83 -17.55 5.80
N LEU A 95 7.88 -17.24 6.54
CA LEU A 95 8.24 -15.88 6.87
C LEU A 95 8.43 -15.00 5.62
N PHE A 96 8.96 -15.58 4.55
CA PHE A 96 9.09 -14.88 3.27
C PHE A 96 7.73 -14.45 2.70
N ILE A 97 6.73 -15.32 2.71
CA ILE A 97 5.39 -14.99 2.19
C ILE A 97 4.73 -13.90 3.04
N CYS A 98 4.84 -13.96 4.37
CA CYS A 98 4.32 -12.91 5.25
C CYS A 98 4.98 -11.55 4.95
N SER A 99 6.30 -11.56 4.77
CA SER A 99 7.09 -10.36 4.46
C SER A 99 6.75 -9.80 3.09
N PHE A 100 6.57 -10.67 2.09
CA PHE A 100 6.12 -10.31 0.74
C PHE A 100 4.73 -9.68 0.75
N LEU A 101 3.77 -10.32 1.42
CA LEU A 101 2.39 -9.83 1.51
C LEU A 101 2.32 -8.45 2.15
N ARG A 102 3.10 -8.23 3.21
CA ARG A 102 3.24 -6.92 3.86
C ARG A 102 3.84 -5.89 2.91
N THR A 103 4.92 -6.23 2.20
CA THR A 103 5.52 -5.32 1.21
C THR A 103 4.51 -4.93 0.13
N VAL A 104 3.70 -5.89 -0.36
CA VAL A 104 2.63 -5.60 -1.32
C VAL A 104 1.63 -4.58 -0.73
N VAL A 105 1.17 -4.79 0.50
CA VAL A 105 0.21 -3.86 1.14
C VAL A 105 0.78 -2.45 1.31
N TYR A 106 1.97 -2.30 1.90
CA TYR A 106 2.56 -0.97 2.08
C TYR A 106 2.75 -0.25 0.75
N ASN A 107 3.22 -0.94 -0.28
CA ASN A 107 3.42 -0.31 -1.58
C ASN A 107 2.11 0.02 -2.30
N THR A 108 1.07 -0.79 -2.15
CA THR A 108 -0.26 -0.46 -2.68
C THR A 108 -0.86 0.78 -2.03
N THR A 109 -0.56 1.03 -0.76
CA THR A 109 -1.08 2.19 -0.01
C THR A 109 -0.24 3.45 -0.22
N TYR A 110 1.08 3.31 -0.43
CA TYR A 110 1.97 4.45 -0.64
C TYR A 110 1.67 5.26 -1.88
N VAL A 111 1.16 4.64 -2.94
CA VAL A 111 0.76 5.35 -4.18
C VAL A 111 -0.14 6.55 -3.88
N ILE A 112 -1.06 6.41 -2.92
CA ILE A 112 -2.00 7.46 -2.53
C ILE A 112 -1.27 8.68 -1.95
N TYR A 113 -0.24 8.46 -1.12
CA TYR A 113 0.55 9.55 -0.53
C TYR A 113 1.36 10.32 -1.57
N PHE A 114 1.79 9.67 -2.66
CA PHE A 114 2.44 10.37 -3.77
C PHE A 114 1.45 11.14 -4.65
N LEU A 115 0.22 10.63 -4.79
CA LEU A 115 -0.79 11.25 -5.65
C LEU A 115 -1.47 12.47 -5.00
N PHE A 116 -1.62 12.50 -3.67
CA PHE A 116 -2.24 13.62 -2.96
C PHE A 116 -1.56 14.99 -3.25
N PRO A 117 -0.22 15.12 -3.15
CA PRO A 117 0.47 16.35 -3.53
C PRO A 117 0.27 16.72 -5.00
N VAL A 118 0.29 15.74 -5.91
CA VAL A 118 0.10 15.98 -7.35
C VAL A 118 -1.26 16.60 -7.62
N LEU A 119 -2.31 16.10 -6.98
CA LEU A 119 -3.64 16.69 -7.06
C LEU A 119 -3.69 18.10 -6.48
N ALA A 120 -3.13 18.29 -5.29
CA ALA A 120 -3.15 19.58 -4.63
C ALA A 120 -2.45 20.65 -5.49
N ILE A 121 -1.33 20.28 -6.11
CA ILE A 121 -0.58 21.14 -7.03
C ILE A 121 -1.39 21.43 -8.30
N ASP A 122 -2.01 20.42 -8.93
CA ASP A 122 -2.83 20.63 -10.13
C ASP A 122 -4.02 21.58 -9.85
N GLN A 123 -4.71 21.39 -8.72
CA GLN A 123 -5.81 22.28 -8.31
C GLN A 123 -5.32 23.69 -7.95
N TRP A 124 -4.17 23.81 -7.28
CA TRP A 124 -3.57 25.10 -6.95
C TRP A 124 -3.10 25.87 -8.19
N LEU A 125 -2.50 25.19 -9.17
CA LEU A 125 -2.12 25.79 -10.45
C LEU A 125 -3.33 26.29 -11.23
N LEU A 126 -4.41 25.50 -11.25
CA LEU A 126 -5.65 25.86 -11.90
C LEU A 126 -6.30 27.10 -11.25
N VAL A 127 -6.47 27.08 -9.92
CA VAL A 127 -7.23 28.12 -9.20
C VAL A 127 -6.41 29.39 -8.95
N CYS A 128 -5.14 29.25 -8.54
CA CYS A 128 -4.32 30.39 -8.14
C CYS A 128 -3.48 30.98 -9.28
N HIS A 129 -3.13 30.19 -10.30
CA HIS A 129 -2.24 30.62 -11.38
C HIS A 129 -2.90 30.59 -12.77
N ASN A 130 -4.18 30.16 -12.89
CA ASN A 130 -4.86 29.94 -14.18
C ASN A 130 -4.00 29.12 -15.17
N CYS A 131 -3.19 28.20 -14.65
CA CYS A 131 -2.27 27.40 -15.43
C CYS A 131 -2.82 25.98 -15.59
N ASP A 132 -3.10 25.59 -16.83
CA ASP A 132 -3.56 24.25 -17.16
C ASP A 132 -2.39 23.32 -17.47
N LEU A 133 -2.18 22.31 -16.62
CA LEU A 133 -1.32 21.18 -16.96
C LEU A 133 -1.94 20.36 -18.08
N SER A 134 -1.14 20.08 -19.11
CA SER A 134 -1.55 19.20 -20.20
C SER A 134 -1.92 17.81 -19.66
N ILE A 135 -2.95 17.19 -20.23
CA ILE A 135 -3.40 15.84 -19.83
C ILE A 135 -2.24 14.85 -19.93
N ARG A 136 -1.41 14.96 -20.98
CA ARG A 136 -0.25 14.10 -21.20
C ARG A 136 0.77 14.23 -20.06
N THR A 137 1.07 15.45 -19.62
CA THR A 137 1.97 15.69 -18.48
C THR A 137 1.40 15.09 -17.21
N LEU A 138 0.12 15.35 -16.92
CA LEU A 138 -0.53 14.83 -15.73
C LEU A 138 -0.56 13.30 -15.70
N THR A 139 -0.87 12.65 -16.83
CA THR A 139 -0.82 11.19 -16.94
C THR A 139 0.59 10.65 -16.68
N MET A 140 1.63 11.27 -17.22
CA MET A 140 3.01 10.84 -16.95
C MET A 140 3.36 10.95 -15.47
N VAL A 141 3.01 12.07 -14.82
CA VAL A 141 3.26 12.26 -13.38
C VAL A 141 2.53 11.20 -12.56
N ILE A 142 1.25 10.94 -12.84
CA ILE A 142 0.47 9.89 -12.17
C ILE A 142 1.14 8.52 -12.36
N LEU A 143 1.56 8.16 -13.57
CA LEU A 143 2.24 6.88 -13.82
C LEU A 143 3.55 6.77 -13.04
N THR A 144 4.33 7.85 -12.93
CA THR A 144 5.54 7.89 -12.11
C THR A 144 5.23 7.65 -10.63
N CYS A 145 4.14 8.22 -10.11
CA CYS A 145 3.68 7.98 -8.73
C CYS A 145 3.27 6.52 -8.47
N PHE A 146 2.87 5.77 -9.48
CA PHE A 146 2.66 4.31 -9.36
C PHE A 146 3.97 3.54 -9.49
N ALA A 147 4.86 3.94 -10.41
CA ALA A 147 6.10 3.22 -10.70
C ALA A 147 7.12 3.30 -9.56
N ILE A 148 7.29 4.47 -8.93
CA ILE A 148 8.31 4.66 -7.88
C ILE A 148 8.06 3.73 -6.69
N PRO A 149 6.86 3.68 -6.07
CA PRO A 149 6.58 2.74 -5.00
C PRO A 149 6.82 1.28 -5.40
N MET A 150 6.44 0.87 -6.62
CA MET A 150 6.70 -0.49 -7.09
C MET A 150 8.19 -0.83 -7.19
N LEU A 151 9.02 0.11 -7.66
CA LEU A 151 10.47 -0.07 -7.72
C LEU A 151 11.08 -0.17 -6.32
N VAL A 152 10.63 0.68 -5.39
CA VAL A 152 11.03 0.61 -3.98
C VAL A 152 10.60 -0.73 -3.36
N ALA A 153 9.40 -1.24 -3.69
CA ALA A 153 8.92 -2.55 -3.26
C ALA A 153 9.87 -3.68 -3.66
N ILE A 154 10.27 -3.70 -4.94
CA ILE A 154 11.18 -4.70 -5.48
C ILE A 154 12.54 -4.62 -4.79
N TYR A 155 13.05 -3.40 -4.60
CA TYR A 155 14.30 -3.17 -3.87
C TYR A 155 14.22 -3.64 -2.40
N ASP A 156 13.12 -3.33 -1.70
CA ASP A 156 12.90 -3.74 -0.32
C ASP A 156 12.82 -5.27 -0.17
N LEU A 157 12.22 -5.98 -1.13
CA LEU A 157 12.20 -7.44 -1.16
C LEU A 157 13.62 -8.02 -1.26
N CYS A 158 14.51 -7.37 -2.01
CA CYS A 158 15.90 -7.81 -2.15
C CYS A 158 16.77 -7.55 -0.91
N LEU A 159 16.34 -6.68 0.01
CA LEU A 159 17.15 -6.25 1.16
C LEU A 159 16.61 -6.71 2.53
N GLN A 160 15.65 -7.63 2.53
CA GLN A 160 15.06 -8.18 3.75
C GLN A 160 16.12 -8.87 4.62
N ASN A 161 16.50 -8.26 5.74
CA ASN A 161 17.58 -8.75 6.60
C ASN A 161 17.29 -8.65 8.11
N VAL A 162 16.23 -7.95 8.52
CA VAL A 162 15.90 -7.75 9.95
C VAL A 162 14.54 -8.35 10.27
N VAL A 163 14.45 -9.08 11.38
CA VAL A 163 13.17 -9.61 11.88
C VAL A 163 12.51 -8.58 12.80
N LEU A 164 11.22 -8.32 12.59
CA LEU A 164 10.42 -7.41 13.42
C LEU A 164 9.10 -8.08 13.81
N TYR A 165 8.55 -7.70 14.97
CA TYR A 165 7.19 -8.07 15.34
C TYR A 165 6.20 -7.28 14.46
N ASP A 166 5.24 -8.00 13.87
CA ASP A 166 4.16 -7.40 13.09
C ASP A 166 2.88 -7.32 13.92
N PHE A 167 1.93 -6.49 13.50
CA PHE A 167 0.66 -6.32 14.21
C PHE A 167 -0.38 -7.39 13.83
N ILE A 168 -0.18 -8.09 12.70
CA ILE A 168 -1.03 -9.18 12.19
C ILE A 168 -0.32 -10.55 12.37
N PHE A 169 0.99 -10.57 12.16
CA PHE A 169 1.82 -11.77 12.28
C PHE A 169 2.73 -11.71 13.50
N ALA A 170 3.12 -12.88 14.03
CA ALA A 170 4.05 -12.91 15.16
C ALA A 170 5.40 -12.22 14.83
N TYR A 171 5.95 -12.44 13.63
CA TYR A 171 7.17 -11.77 13.17
C TYR A 171 7.31 -11.83 11.65
N ILE A 172 8.09 -10.91 11.08
CA ILE A 172 8.29 -10.70 9.63
C ILE A 172 9.71 -10.22 9.35
N ARG A 173 10.20 -10.35 8.12
CA ARG A 173 11.43 -9.70 7.68
C ARG A 173 11.17 -8.34 7.02
N MET A 174 12.02 -7.37 7.35
CA MET A 174 12.05 -6.04 6.78
C MET A 174 13.44 -5.71 6.23
N SER A 175 13.49 -4.78 5.28
CA SER A 175 14.74 -4.17 4.85
C SER A 175 15.22 -3.20 5.95
N PRO A 176 16.54 -3.14 6.22
CA PRO A 176 17.09 -2.27 7.25
C PRO A 176 16.88 -0.78 6.92
N TYR A 177 16.58 -0.45 5.66
CA TYR A 177 16.39 0.92 5.18
C TYR A 177 14.92 1.36 5.18
N THR A 178 13.98 0.45 5.42
CA THR A 178 12.53 0.76 5.40
C THR A 178 12.08 1.52 6.67
N ASN A 179 12.88 1.52 7.74
CA ASN A 179 12.55 2.11 9.05
C ASN A 179 13.40 3.35 9.40
N VAL A 180 13.65 4.25 8.44
CA VAL A 180 14.15 5.60 8.80
C VAL A 180 12.97 6.49 9.23
N VAL A 181 12.26 6.08 10.29
CA VAL A 181 11.37 6.94 11.06
C VAL A 181 11.72 6.74 12.53
N SER A 182 12.40 7.76 13.06
CA SER A 182 12.73 8.05 14.47
C SER A 182 12.04 7.19 15.54
N TYR A 183 12.82 6.40 16.27
CA TYR A 183 12.53 6.14 17.69
C TYR A 183 12.76 7.45 18.45
N PHE A 184 11.69 8.10 18.92
CA PHE A 184 11.80 9.01 20.05
C PHE A 184 11.89 8.15 21.31
N GLN A 185 13.04 8.25 21.99
CA GLN A 185 13.23 7.76 23.36
C GLN A 185 12.35 8.52 24.34
#